data_AF-A0A7R9WH02-F1
#
_entry.id   AF-A0A7R9WH02-F1
#
_cell.length_a   1.000
_cell.length_b   1.000
_cell.length_c   1.000
_cell.angle_alpha   90.00
_cell.angle_beta   90.00
_cell.angle_gamma   90.00
#
_symmetry.space_group_name_H-M   'P 1'
#
loop_
_entity.id
_entity.type
_entity.pdbx_description
1 polymer ?
#
loop_
_entity_poly.entity_id
_entity_poly.type
_entity_poly.pdbx_seq_one_letter_code
_entity_poly.pdbx_strand_id
1 'polypeptide(L)'
;IQALAGCGKTTTCAYISHKSNERLGFHCKQLYVVFNNAAQVEARESHKFPKNTQIITSHALAKRKVFGPGNLFSIAGRLDRGAVIDHLDLYDWVQDKFSSMIEDQLQKVTNTIASFVIRTLERFQHSSDTMVSEEHVCWKASV
;
A
#
# COMPACT_ATOMS: atom_id res chain seq x y z
N ILE A 1 -22.28 7.59 4.26
CA ILE A 1 -22.65 8.26 5.53
C ILE A 1 -22.04 9.65 5.49
N GLN A 2 -22.85 10.70 5.38
CA GLN A 2 -22.37 12.07 5.59
C GLN A 2 -22.33 12.30 7.11
N ALA A 3 -21.14 12.50 7.68
CA ALA A 3 -20.99 12.63 9.13
C ALA A 3 -19.86 13.60 9.46
N LEU A 4 -20.16 14.55 10.34
CA LEU A 4 -19.20 15.53 10.84
C LEU A 4 -18.13 14.84 11.71
N ALA A 5 -17.07 15.57 12.02
CA ALA A 5 -16.09 15.13 13.02
C ALA A 5 -16.79 14.84 14.37
N GLY A 6 -16.35 13.80 15.08
CA GLY A 6 -16.94 13.43 16.39
C GLY A 6 -18.28 12.67 16.35
N CYS A 7 -18.97 12.56 15.22
CA CYS A 7 -20.29 11.89 15.14
C CYS A 7 -20.26 10.35 15.13
N GLY A 8 -19.23 9.72 15.70
CA GLY A 8 -19.20 8.27 15.85
C GLY A 8 -19.08 7.45 14.55
N LYS A 9 -18.54 8.01 13.46
CA LYS A 9 -18.37 7.35 12.15
C LYS A 9 -17.87 5.91 12.23
N THR A 10 -16.74 5.72 12.93
CA THR A 10 -16.11 4.41 13.12
C THR A 10 -17.06 3.44 13.84
N THR A 11 -17.78 3.92 14.86
CA THR A 11 -18.78 3.14 15.59
C THR A 11 -19.96 2.74 14.70
N THR A 12 -20.44 3.64 13.83
CA THR A 12 -21.51 3.33 12.87
C THR A 12 -21.07 2.27 11.86
N CYS A 13 -19.85 2.37 11.32
CA CYS A 13 -19.29 1.36 10.42
C CYS A 13 -19.19 -0.01 11.11
N ALA A 14 -18.72 -0.05 12.36
CA ALA A 14 -18.66 -1.28 13.15
C ALA A 14 -20.05 -1.88 13.42
N TYR A 15 -21.04 -1.03 13.73
CA TYR A 15 -22.42 -1.47 13.93
C TYR A 15 -23.01 -2.11 12.65
N ILE A 16 -22.82 -1.45 11.50
CA ILE A 16 -23.26 -1.99 10.20
C ILE A 16 -22.59 -3.35 9.93
N SER A 17 -21.30 -3.45 10.25
CA SER A 17 -20.53 -4.69 10.12
C SER A 17 -21.11 -5.84 10.95
N HIS A 18 -21.48 -5.60 12.22
CA HIS A 18 -22.19 -6.58 13.05
C HIS A 18 -23.55 -6.96 12.48
N LYS A 19 -24.35 -5.98 12.04
CA LYS A 19 -25.67 -6.24 11.44
C LYS A 19 -25.59 -7.05 10.14
N SER A 20 -24.56 -6.84 9.33
CA SER A 20 -24.32 -7.66 8.15
C SER A 20 -23.98 -9.11 8.52
N ASN A 21 -23.18 -9.34 9.57
CA ASN A 21 -22.89 -10.69 10.07
C ASN A 21 -24.14 -11.40 10.64
N GLU A 22 -25.01 -10.68 11.34
CA GLU A 22 -26.28 -11.24 11.84
C GLU A 22 -27.17 -11.71 10.67
N ARG A 23 -27.21 -10.94 9.58
CA ARG A 23 -28.10 -11.22 8.43
C ARG A 23 -27.54 -12.26 7.45
N LEU A 24 -26.24 -12.20 7.17
CA LEU A 24 -25.58 -12.98 6.13
C LEU A 24 -24.73 -14.14 6.70
N GLY A 25 -24.66 -14.24 8.03
CA GLY A 25 -23.81 -15.19 8.73
C GLY A 25 -22.34 -14.79 8.75
N PHE A 26 -21.55 -15.51 9.53
CA PHE A 26 -20.12 -15.24 9.74
C PHE A 26 -19.24 -15.48 8.49
N HIS A 27 -19.80 -16.11 7.45
CA HIS A 27 -19.12 -16.34 6.18
C HIS A 27 -19.01 -15.07 5.30
N CYS A 28 -19.74 -14.00 5.64
CA CYS A 28 -19.62 -12.73 4.95
C CYS A 28 -18.23 -12.13 5.21
N LYS A 29 -17.39 -12.09 4.16
CA LYS A 29 -16.08 -11.42 4.22
C LYS A 29 -16.29 -9.92 4.15
N GLN A 30 -15.85 -9.20 5.17
CA GLN A 30 -16.02 -7.76 5.26
C GLN A 30 -14.70 -7.02 5.15
N LEU A 31 -14.72 -5.88 4.47
CA LEU A 31 -13.55 -5.02 4.28
C LEU A 31 -13.87 -3.62 4.76
N TYR A 32 -13.10 -3.12 5.72
CA TYR A 32 -13.14 -1.74 6.18
C TYR A 32 -11.87 -1.02 5.72
N VAL A 33 -12.06 -0.06 4.80
CA VAL A 33 -10.96 0.71 4.19
C VAL A 33 -10.85 2.08 4.85
N VAL A 34 -9.64 2.43 5.28
CA VAL A 34 -9.32 3.72 5.90
C VAL A 34 -8.21 4.44 5.15
N PHE A 35 -8.08 5.76 5.34
CA PHE A 35 -7.14 6.55 4.54
C PHE A 35 -5.69 6.45 5.05
N ASN A 36 -5.50 6.47 6.37
CA ASN A 36 -4.18 6.53 7.00
C ASN A 36 -4.00 5.42 8.05
N ASN A 37 -2.74 5.21 8.45
CA ASN A 37 -2.38 4.17 9.42
C ASN A 37 -2.93 4.46 10.82
N ALA A 38 -3.02 5.72 11.23
CA ALA A 38 -3.57 6.08 12.54
C ALA A 38 -5.03 5.61 12.69
N ALA A 39 -5.87 5.87 11.68
CA ALA A 39 -7.25 5.41 11.64
C ALA A 39 -7.35 3.87 11.56
N GLN A 40 -6.38 3.21 10.92
CA GLN A 40 -6.34 1.75 10.87
C GLN A 40 -6.06 1.16 12.26
N VAL A 41 -5.07 1.71 12.95
CA VAL A 41 -4.67 1.31 14.31
C VAL A 41 -5.83 1.56 15.27
N GLU A 42 -6.39 2.77 15.28
CA GLU A 42 -7.55 3.13 16.10
C GLU A 42 -8.72 2.16 15.87
N ALA A 43 -9.05 1.86 14.62
CA ALA A 43 -10.14 0.94 14.30
C ALA A 43 -9.87 -0.49 14.79
N ARG A 44 -8.63 -0.98 14.67
CA ARG A 44 -8.22 -2.32 15.15
C ARG A 44 -8.24 -2.41 16.67
N GLU A 45 -7.67 -1.42 17.35
CA GLU A 45 -7.57 -1.35 18.82
C GLU A 45 -8.92 -1.04 19.48
N SER A 46 -9.86 -0.43 18.75
CA SER A 46 -11.20 -0.19 19.29
C SER A 46 -11.96 -1.46 19.66
N HIS A 47 -11.57 -2.61 19.10
CA HIS A 47 -12.27 -3.90 19.22
C HIS A 47 -13.77 -3.85 18.86
N LYS A 48 -14.22 -2.79 18.18
CA LYS A 48 -15.61 -2.59 17.79
C LYS A 48 -16.01 -3.47 16.61
N PHE A 49 -15.05 -3.82 15.75
CA PHE A 49 -15.31 -4.60 14.54
C PHE A 49 -15.32 -6.11 14.82
N PRO A 50 -16.18 -6.89 14.14
CA PRO A 50 -16.13 -8.35 14.15
C PRO A 50 -14.78 -8.91 13.72
N LYS A 51 -14.42 -10.10 14.23
CA LYS A 51 -13.16 -10.79 13.91
C LYS A 51 -12.97 -11.13 12.42
N ASN A 52 -14.06 -11.28 11.67
CA ASN A 52 -14.04 -11.56 10.23
C ASN A 52 -13.94 -10.29 9.35
N THR A 53 -13.77 -9.11 9.96
CA THR A 53 -13.58 -7.85 9.23
C THR A 53 -12.11 -7.57 9.01
N GLN A 54 -11.70 -7.46 7.74
CA GLN A 54 -10.37 -7.01 7.39
C GLN A 54 -10.32 -5.48 7.42
N ILE A 55 -9.43 -4.92 8.24
CA ILE A 55 -9.19 -3.47 8.33
C ILE A 55 -7.88 -3.14 7.61
N ILE A 56 -7.94 -2.37 6.53
CA ILE A 56 -6.82 -2.05 5.64
C ILE A 56 -6.81 -0.58 5.24
N THR A 57 -5.64 -0.01 4.95
CA THR A 57 -5.57 1.32 4.33
C THR A 57 -5.84 1.27 2.83
N SER A 58 -6.33 2.36 2.24
CA SER A 58 -6.51 2.47 0.78
C SER A 58 -5.21 2.16 0.02
N HIS A 59 -4.07 2.65 0.53
CA HIS A 59 -2.75 2.40 -0.03
C HIS A 59 -2.34 0.92 0.03
N ALA A 60 -2.54 0.26 1.16
CA ALA A 60 -2.23 -1.17 1.29
C ALA A 60 -3.15 -2.03 0.39
N LEU A 61 -4.41 -1.62 0.21
CA LEU A 61 -5.33 -2.27 -0.72
C LEU A 61 -4.85 -2.13 -2.17
N ALA A 62 -4.42 -0.93 -2.58
CA ALA A 62 -3.88 -0.68 -3.91
C ALA A 62 -2.59 -1.48 -4.16
N LYS A 63 -1.64 -1.47 -3.21
CA LYS A 63 -0.41 -2.28 -3.29
C LYS A 63 -0.73 -3.76 -3.49
N ARG A 64 -1.72 -4.30 -2.77
CA ARG A 64 -2.15 -5.70 -2.91
C ARG A 64 -2.67 -6.05 -4.30
N LYS A 65 -3.37 -5.10 -4.93
CA LYS A 65 -3.91 -5.30 -6.27
C LYS A 65 -2.81 -5.35 -7.32
N VAL A 66 -1.76 -4.53 -7.15
CA VAL A 66 -0.67 -4.37 -8.12
C VAL A 66 0.43 -5.42 -7.92
N PHE A 67 0.94 -5.58 -6.70
CA PHE A 67 2.12 -6.42 -6.40
C PHE A 67 1.76 -7.80 -5.82
N GLY A 68 0.47 -8.12 -5.70
CA GLY A 68 0.02 -9.41 -5.17
C GLY A 68 -0.01 -9.52 -3.65
N PRO A 69 -0.36 -10.71 -3.10
CA PRO A 69 -0.61 -10.90 -1.67
C PRO A 69 0.64 -11.10 -0.80
N GLY A 70 1.83 -11.26 -1.40
CA GLY A 70 3.08 -11.49 -0.66
C GLY A 70 3.48 -10.27 0.19
N ASN A 71 3.58 -10.45 1.50
CA ASN A 71 4.13 -9.50 2.50
C ASN A 71 3.30 -8.27 2.92
N LEU A 72 2.02 -8.18 2.55
CA LEU A 72 1.18 -6.99 2.86
C LEU A 72 0.43 -7.04 4.20
N PHE A 73 0.65 -8.07 5.01
CA PHE A 73 0.14 -8.11 6.39
C PHE A 73 0.96 -7.22 7.34
N SER A 74 2.13 -6.74 6.92
CA SER A 74 2.81 -5.68 7.65
C SER A 74 2.05 -4.38 7.46
N ILE A 75 1.45 -3.95 8.56
CA ILE A 75 0.98 -2.59 8.81
C ILE A 75 2.10 -1.67 8.31
N ALA A 76 1.86 -0.85 7.29
CA ALA A 76 2.88 0.02 6.69
C ALA A 76 4.07 -0.68 6.00
N GLY A 77 3.93 -1.92 5.54
CA GLY A 77 4.98 -2.66 4.83
C GLY A 77 5.58 -1.88 3.68
N ARG A 78 6.89 -1.61 3.79
CA ARG A 78 7.72 -1.21 2.65
C ARG A 78 7.44 -2.16 1.50
N LEU A 79 7.24 -1.62 0.30
CA LEU A 79 7.13 -2.46 -0.89
C LEU A 79 8.36 -3.36 -0.97
N ASP A 80 8.13 -4.65 -1.17
CA ASP A 80 9.24 -5.59 -1.32
C ASP A 80 10.01 -5.25 -2.61
N ARG A 81 11.34 -5.22 -2.51
CA ARG A 81 12.18 -4.83 -3.64
C ARG A 81 12.11 -5.88 -4.76
N GLY A 82 12.10 -7.16 -4.40
CA GLY A 82 11.96 -8.25 -5.37
C GLY A 82 10.64 -8.13 -6.12
N ALA A 83 9.53 -7.92 -5.41
CA ALA A 83 8.22 -7.71 -6.03
C ALA A 83 8.19 -6.52 -7.01
N VAL A 84 8.93 -5.44 -6.75
CA VAL A 84 9.04 -4.30 -7.70
C VAL A 84 9.90 -4.66 -8.91
N ILE A 85 11.02 -5.37 -8.69
CA ILE A 85 11.89 -5.83 -9.77
C ILE A 85 11.13 -6.76 -10.71
N ASP A 86 10.45 -7.75 -10.16
CA ASP A 86 9.70 -8.76 -10.92
C ASP A 86 8.47 -8.15 -11.60
N HIS A 87 7.74 -7.25 -10.94
CA HIS A 87 6.51 -6.68 -11.52
C HIS A 87 6.78 -5.72 -12.68
N LEU A 88 7.95 -5.09 -12.71
CA LEU A 88 8.33 -4.11 -13.73
C LEU A 88 9.37 -4.65 -14.71
N ASP A 89 9.70 -5.96 -14.63
CA ASP A 89 10.77 -6.60 -15.40
C ASP A 89 12.07 -5.77 -15.40
N LEU A 90 12.43 -5.21 -14.21
CA LEU A 90 13.51 -4.21 -14.13
C LEU A 90 14.85 -4.78 -14.53
N TYR A 91 15.11 -6.06 -14.25
CA TYR A 91 16.38 -6.67 -14.61
C TYR A 91 16.55 -6.71 -16.13
N ASP A 92 15.53 -7.18 -16.85
CA ASP A 92 15.55 -7.25 -18.32
C ASP A 92 15.66 -5.85 -18.94
N TRP A 93 14.95 -4.86 -18.38
CA TRP A 93 15.07 -3.47 -18.81
C TRP A 93 16.48 -2.92 -18.58
N VAL A 94 17.09 -3.19 -17.43
CA VAL A 94 18.48 -2.76 -17.12
C VAL A 94 19.47 -3.48 -18.03
N GLN A 95 19.27 -4.76 -18.31
CA GLN A 95 20.11 -5.53 -19.22
C GLN A 95 20.05 -4.99 -20.66
N ASP A 96 18.86 -4.63 -21.14
CA ASP A 96 18.67 -3.98 -22.45
C ASP A 96 19.39 -2.62 -22.51
N LYS A 97 19.24 -1.78 -21.48
CA LYS A 97 19.81 -0.43 -21.45
C LYS A 97 21.31 -0.37 -21.17
N PHE A 98 21.84 -1.32 -20.41
CA PHE A 98 23.21 -1.33 -19.92
C PHE A 98 23.94 -2.63 -20.32
N SER A 99 23.76 -3.06 -21.57
CA SER A 99 24.25 -4.35 -22.09
C SER A 99 25.77 -4.58 -22.00
N SER A 100 26.56 -3.52 -21.81
CA SER A 100 28.01 -3.61 -21.61
C SER A 100 28.43 -3.90 -20.16
N MET A 101 27.49 -3.87 -19.20
CA MET A 101 27.78 -4.11 -17.79
C MET A 101 27.88 -5.60 -17.48
N ILE A 102 28.74 -5.95 -16.53
CA ILE A 102 28.80 -7.31 -15.97
C ILE A 102 27.62 -7.56 -15.02
N GLU A 103 27.27 -8.82 -14.82
CA GLU A 103 26.07 -9.25 -14.07
C GLU A 103 25.95 -8.62 -12.67
N ASP A 104 27.04 -8.57 -11.90
CA ASP A 104 27.05 -7.93 -10.58
C ASP A 104 26.71 -6.43 -10.62
N GLN A 105 27.10 -5.74 -11.70
CA GLN A 105 26.79 -4.33 -11.89
C GLN A 105 25.32 -4.15 -12.28
N LEU A 106 24.80 -4.99 -13.19
CA LEU A 106 23.39 -5.00 -13.58
C LEU A 106 22.49 -5.20 -12.36
N GLN A 107 22.84 -6.16 -11.48
CA GLN A 107 22.08 -6.43 -10.27
C GLN A 107 22.10 -5.23 -9.30
N LYS A 108 23.24 -4.53 -9.15
CA LYS A 108 23.34 -3.33 -8.32
C LYS A 108 22.50 -2.17 -8.87
N VAL A 109 22.54 -1.94 -10.19
CA VAL A 109 21.74 -0.91 -10.85
C VAL A 109 20.25 -1.22 -10.72
N THR A 110 19.84 -2.45 -10.99
CA THR A 110 18.45 -2.93 -10.83
C THR A 110 17.94 -2.70 -9.41
N ASN A 111 18.71 -3.10 -8.40
CA ASN A 111 18.36 -2.88 -6.99
C ASN A 111 18.25 -1.39 -6.62
N THR A 112 19.09 -0.55 -7.22
CA THR A 112 19.10 0.90 -6.99
C THR A 112 17.86 1.54 -7.60
N ILE A 113 17.53 1.21 -8.85
CA ILE A 113 16.32 1.69 -9.53
C ILE A 113 15.07 1.26 -8.77
N ALA A 114 14.97 -0.02 -8.40
CA ALA A 114 13.85 -0.52 -7.59
C ALA A 114 13.70 0.27 -6.28
N SER A 115 14.80 0.59 -5.61
CA SER A 115 14.79 1.41 -4.39
C SER A 115 14.31 2.84 -4.65
N PHE A 116 14.64 3.43 -5.80
CA PHE A 116 14.12 4.74 -6.19
C PHE A 116 12.62 4.73 -6.49
N VAL A 117 12.14 3.71 -7.18
CA VAL A 117 10.70 3.51 -7.44
C VAL A 117 9.94 3.43 -6.11
N ILE A 118 10.42 2.60 -5.18
CA ILE A 118 9.79 2.45 -3.85
C ILE A 118 9.73 3.80 -3.12
N ARG A 119 10.85 4.54 -3.06
CA ARG A 119 10.88 5.86 -2.38
C ARG A 119 9.98 6.89 -3.05
N THR A 120 9.87 6.86 -4.37
CA THR A 120 9.00 7.77 -5.13
C THR A 120 7.54 7.49 -4.82
N LEU A 121 7.16 6.21 -4.79
CA LEU A 121 5.82 5.79 -4.39
C LEU A 121 5.52 6.12 -2.92
N GLU A 122 6.49 5.96 -2.01
CA GLU A 122 6.35 6.37 -0.61
C GLU A 122 6.10 7.87 -0.49
N ARG A 123 6.89 8.71 -1.20
CA ARG A 123 6.70 10.16 -1.21
C ARG A 123 5.33 10.57 -1.76
N PHE A 124 4.92 9.96 -2.88
CA PHE A 124 3.60 10.20 -3.46
C PHE A 124 2.45 9.80 -2.51
N GLN A 125 2.59 8.69 -1.79
CA GLN A 125 1.60 8.27 -0.78
C GLN A 125 1.50 9.21 0.42
N HIS A 126 2.53 10.02 0.65
CA HIS A 126 2.57 11.03 1.70
C HIS A 126 2.17 12.42 1.21
N SER A 127 1.99 12.63 -0.10
CA SER A 127 1.52 13.90 -0.66
C SER A 127 -0.01 13.92 -0.78
N SER A 128 -0.55 15.10 -1.05
CA SER A 128 -1.95 15.31 -1.43
C SER A 128 -2.14 15.28 -2.95
N ASP A 129 -1.11 14.92 -3.70
CA ASP A 129 -1.12 15.03 -5.15
C ASP A 129 -1.90 13.88 -5.79
N THR A 130 -2.52 14.18 -6.93
CA THR A 130 -3.29 13.20 -7.71
C THR A 130 -2.45 12.47 -8.74
N MET A 131 -1.27 13.00 -9.05
CA MET A 131 -0.36 12.53 -10.09
C MET A 131 1.07 12.54 -9.56
N VAL A 132 1.88 11.58 -10.01
CA VAL A 132 3.32 11.56 -9.70
C VAL A 132 4.00 12.68 -10.47
N SER A 133 4.58 13.62 -9.74
CA SER A 133 5.42 14.72 -10.24
C SER A 133 6.91 14.52 -9.86
N GLU A 134 7.79 15.36 -10.43
CA GLU A 134 9.23 15.34 -10.14
C GLU A 134 9.56 15.56 -8.66
N GLU A 135 8.73 16.28 -7.90
CA GLU A 135 8.93 16.51 -6.46
C GLU A 135 8.92 15.21 -5.64
N HIS A 136 8.21 14.19 -6.14
CA HIS A 136 8.17 12.87 -5.53
C HIS A 136 9.41 12.04 -5.82
N VAL A 137 10.15 12.35 -6.90
CA VAL A 137 11.30 11.55 -7.30
C VAL A 137 12.45 11.81 -6.32
N CYS A 138 13.04 10.74 -5.79
CA CYS A 138 14.12 10.82 -4.80
C CYS A 138 15.47 11.31 -5.40
N TRP A 139 15.49 11.81 -6.63
CA TRP A 139 16.71 12.23 -7.30
C TRP A 139 16.80 13.75 -7.34
N LYS A 140 17.91 14.29 -6.81
CA LYS A 140 18.46 15.54 -7.33
C LYS A 140 19.53 15.12 -8.33
N ALA A 141 19.24 15.30 -9.62
CA ALA A 141 20.32 15.56 -10.54
C ALA A 141 20.91 16.89 -10.10
N SER A 142 22.03 16.86 -9.37
CA SER A 142 22.86 18.06 -9.33
C SER A 142 23.38 18.22 -10.76
N VAL A 143 22.73 19.09 -11.54
CA VAL A 143 23.36 19.69 -12.72
C VAL A 143 24.41 20.67 -12.23
#